data_AF-A0A4U0FAX4-F1
#
_entry.id   AF-A0A4U0FAX4-F1
#
_cell.length_a   1.000
_cell.length_b   1.000
_cell.length_c   1.000
_cell.angle_alpha   90.00
_cell.angle_beta   90.00
_cell.angle_gamma   90.00
#
_symmetry.space_group_name_H-M   'P 1'
#
loop_
_entity.id
_entity.type
_entity.pdbx_description
1 polymer ?
#
loop_
_entity_poly.entity_id
_entity_poly.type
_entity_poly.pdbx_seq_one_letter_code
_entity_poly.pdbx_strand_id
1 'polypeptide(L)'
;MDELLKLVLAESQSLGTLDASADYERYEKLVDLRQSLTEAIELASGVTPEQKKMIQEILRNDAVILQHMQSLKDQAAEGLTLLQAAKKQKSAYQLTDYSDSFMFDRKQ
;
A
#
# COMPACT_ATOMS: atom_id res chain seq x y z
N MET A 1 9.41 -12.90 -23.04
CA MET A 1 9.71 -11.59 -22.44
C MET A 1 8.69 -10.53 -22.85
N ASP A 2 8.38 -10.38 -24.14
CA ASP A 2 7.55 -9.27 -24.64
C ASP A 2 6.13 -9.17 -24.04
N GLU A 3 5.43 -10.29 -23.84
CA GLU A 3 4.12 -10.24 -23.16
C GLU A 3 4.22 -9.77 -21.71
N LEU A 4 5.29 -10.13 -21.00
CA LEU A 4 5.53 -9.66 -19.63
C LEU A 4 5.87 -8.16 -19.59
N LEU A 5 6.63 -7.67 -20.58
CA LEU A 5 6.87 -6.23 -20.77
C LEU A 5 5.56 -5.47 -21.03
N LYS A 6 4.67 -5.98 -21.89
CA LYS A 6 3.35 -5.38 -22.14
C LYS A 6 2.48 -5.36 -20.88
N LEU A 7 2.46 -6.45 -20.11
CA LEU A 7 1.69 -6.55 -18.86
C LEU A 7 2.20 -5.57 -17.79
N VAL A 8 3.52 -5.51 -17.55
CA VAL A 8 4.12 -4.56 -16.60
C VAL A 8 3.89 -3.12 -17.06
N LEU A 9 3.99 -2.83 -18.36
CA LEU A 9 3.72 -1.51 -18.92
C LEU A 9 2.25 -1.09 -18.74
N ALA A 10 1.30 -1.97 -19.07
CA ALA A 10 -0.13 -1.68 -18.93
C ALA A 10 -0.54 -1.46 -17.46
N GLU A 11 -0.05 -2.30 -16.53
CA GLU A 11 -0.35 -2.14 -15.10
C GLU A 11 0.34 -0.88 -14.54
N SER A 12 1.60 -0.60 -14.93
CA SER A 12 2.29 0.64 -14.53
C SER A 12 1.60 1.90 -15.06
N GLN A 13 1.08 1.88 -16.28
CA GLN A 13 0.28 2.98 -16.83
C GLN A 13 -1.07 3.13 -16.12
N SER A 14 -1.71 2.02 -15.73
CA SER A 14 -2.97 2.06 -14.98
C SER A 14 -2.82 2.53 -13.53
N LEU A 15 -1.65 2.37 -12.91
CA LEU A 15 -1.37 2.79 -11.53
C LEU A 15 -0.62 4.14 -11.46
N GLY A 16 -0.08 4.61 -12.58
CA GLY A 16 0.57 5.92 -12.74
C GLY A 16 -0.39 7.09 -13.05
N THR A 17 -1.70 6.86 -13.14
CA THR A 17 -2.71 7.92 -13.26
C THR A 17 -3.12 8.45 -11.88
N LEU A 18 -3.28 9.78 -11.73
CA LEU A 18 -3.59 10.41 -10.44
C LEU A 18 -4.91 9.91 -9.82
N ASP A 19 -5.90 9.58 -10.64
CA ASP A 19 -7.24 9.14 -10.18
C ASP A 19 -7.33 7.63 -9.88
N ALA A 20 -6.19 6.93 -9.79
CA ALA A 20 -6.15 5.48 -9.57
C ALA A 20 -6.57 5.09 -8.13
N SER A 21 -7.88 4.88 -7.92
CA SER A 21 -8.42 4.17 -6.74
C SER A 21 -8.12 2.66 -6.79
N ALA A 22 -6.83 2.34 -6.85
CA ALA A 22 -6.32 0.98 -6.86
C ALA A 22 -6.15 0.45 -5.43
N ASP A 23 -6.65 -0.76 -5.20
CA ASP A 23 -6.43 -1.49 -3.95
C ASP A 23 -4.96 -1.93 -3.81
N TYR A 24 -4.52 -2.16 -2.58
CA TYR A 24 -3.17 -2.58 -2.21
C TYR A 24 -2.71 -3.82 -3.00
N GLU A 25 -3.59 -4.81 -3.18
CA GLU A 25 -3.33 -6.04 -3.95
C GLU A 25 -2.81 -5.78 -5.38
N ARG A 26 -3.21 -4.66 -6.01
CA ARG A 26 -2.71 -4.28 -7.35
C ARG A 26 -1.26 -3.81 -7.32
N TYR A 27 -0.86 -3.12 -6.26
CA TYR A 27 0.52 -2.68 -6.07
C TYR A 27 1.43 -3.86 -5.69
N GLU A 28 0.97 -4.81 -4.88
CA GLU A 28 1.69 -6.09 -4.66
C GLU A 28 1.91 -6.83 -5.98
N LYS A 29 0.83 -7.04 -6.74
CA LYS A 29 0.89 -7.72 -8.05
C LYS A 29 1.80 -7.01 -9.05
N LEU A 30 1.85 -5.67 -9.03
CA LEU A 30 2.81 -4.91 -9.85
C LEU A 30 4.26 -5.19 -9.45
N VAL A 31 4.56 -5.33 -8.15
CA VAL A 31 5.89 -5.71 -7.67
C VAL A 31 6.26 -7.12 -8.12
N ASP A 32 5.37 -8.10 -8.00
CA ASP A 32 5.61 -9.49 -8.46
C ASP A 32 5.88 -9.57 -9.98
N LEU A 33 5.11 -8.82 -10.77
CA LEU A 33 5.31 -8.72 -12.22
C LEU A 33 6.63 -8.04 -12.58
N ARG A 34 7.08 -7.04 -11.80
CA ARG A 34 8.37 -6.36 -11.96
C ARG A 34 9.55 -7.23 -11.54
N GLN A 35 9.41 -8.03 -10.48
CA GLN A 35 10.40 -9.02 -10.07
C GLN A 35 10.58 -10.08 -11.18
N SER A 36 9.47 -10.67 -11.62
CA SER A 36 9.44 -11.62 -12.75
C SER A 36 10.07 -11.05 -14.03
N LEU A 37 9.85 -9.75 -14.31
CA LEU A 37 10.46 -9.07 -15.45
C LEU A 37 11.96 -8.85 -15.28
N THR A 38 12.42 -8.55 -14.07
CA THR A 38 13.84 -8.34 -13.76
C THR A 38 14.61 -9.65 -13.95
N GLU A 39 14.11 -10.74 -13.38
CA GLU A 39 14.64 -12.10 -13.58
C GLU A 39 14.68 -12.48 -15.07
N ALA A 40 13.61 -12.18 -15.82
CA ALA A 40 13.56 -12.44 -17.26
C ALA A 40 14.56 -11.60 -18.08
N ILE A 41 14.96 -10.42 -17.59
CA ILE A 41 15.99 -9.57 -18.21
C ILE A 41 17.39 -10.05 -17.83
N GLU A 42 17.63 -10.47 -16.59
CA GLU A 42 18.91 -11.05 -16.16
C GLU A 42 19.26 -12.35 -16.90
N LEU A 43 18.25 -13.17 -17.22
CA LEU A 43 18.39 -14.38 -18.03
C LEU A 43 18.46 -14.12 -19.54
N ALA A 44 18.20 -12.89 -20.01
CA ALA A 44 18.22 -12.55 -21.42
C ALA A 44 19.62 -12.14 -21.91
N SER A 45 20.07 -12.70 -23.03
CA SER A 45 21.35 -12.36 -23.67
C SER A 45 21.42 -10.93 -24.26
N GLY A 46 20.39 -10.10 -24.05
CA GLY A 46 20.24 -8.76 -24.57
C GLY A 46 18.78 -8.29 -24.60
N VAL A 47 18.58 -7.00 -24.81
CA VAL A 47 17.26 -6.35 -24.87
C VAL A 47 17.16 -5.55 -26.17
N THR A 48 16.09 -5.75 -26.95
CA THR A 48 15.91 -5.05 -28.24
C THR A 48 15.61 -3.55 -28.05
N PRO A 49 15.76 -2.70 -29.08
CA PRO A 49 15.40 -1.28 -28.99
C PRO A 49 13.92 -1.05 -28.57
N GLU A 50 13.01 -1.91 -29.00
CA GLU A 50 11.57 -1.85 -28.72
C GLU A 50 11.30 -2.21 -27.25
N GLN A 51 11.91 -3.30 -26.78
CA GLN A 51 11.83 -3.73 -25.38
C GLN A 51 12.44 -2.67 -24.45
N LYS A 52 13.59 -2.10 -24.83
CA LYS A 52 14.24 -1.00 -24.10
C LYS A 52 13.34 0.24 -24.04
N LYS A 53 12.59 0.54 -25.11
CA LYS A 53 11.59 1.61 -25.11
C LYS A 53 10.45 1.31 -24.14
N MET A 54 9.92 0.08 -24.11
CA MET A 54 8.89 -0.33 -23.14
C MET A 54 9.39 -0.18 -21.69
N ILE A 55 10.62 -0.59 -21.39
CA ILE A 55 11.25 -0.39 -20.06
C ILE A 55 11.35 1.10 -19.71
N GLN A 56 11.70 1.97 -20.66
CA GLN A 56 11.72 3.42 -20.43
C GLN A 56 10.33 4.01 -20.17
N GLU A 57 9.27 3.50 -20.80
CA GLU A 57 7.90 3.92 -20.50
C GLU A 57 7.40 3.38 -19.15
N ILE A 58 7.81 2.16 -18.73
CA ILE A 58 7.55 1.63 -17.39
C ILE A 58 8.15 2.59 -16.34
N LEU A 59 9.47 2.84 -16.41
CA LEU A 59 10.22 3.65 -15.46
C LEU A 59 9.73 5.11 -15.31
N ARG A 60 9.02 5.66 -16.31
CA ARG A 60 8.40 7.00 -16.22
C ARG A 60 7.24 7.06 -15.24
N ASN A 61 6.55 5.95 -14.99
CA ASN A 61 5.40 5.91 -14.08
C ASN A 61 5.82 5.72 -12.61
N ASP A 62 7.03 5.19 -12.36
CA ASP A 62 7.54 4.79 -11.05
C ASP A 62 7.45 5.89 -9.98
N ALA A 63 7.74 7.16 -10.34
CA ALA A 63 7.67 8.27 -9.40
C ALA A 63 6.25 8.50 -8.85
N VAL A 64 5.23 8.36 -9.70
CA VAL A 64 3.81 8.53 -9.31
C VAL A 64 3.34 7.31 -8.52
N ILE A 65 3.68 6.10 -8.98
CA ILE A 65 3.36 4.84 -8.30
C ILE A 65 3.93 4.83 -6.87
N LEU A 66 5.20 5.19 -6.70
CA LEU A 66 5.85 5.27 -5.38
C LEU A 66 5.23 6.35 -4.48
N GLN A 67 4.84 7.50 -5.06
CA GLN A 67 4.14 8.55 -4.30
C GLN A 67 2.76 8.08 -3.81
N HIS A 68 2.01 7.33 -4.63
CA HIS A 68 0.73 6.74 -4.23
C HIS A 68 0.91 5.68 -3.14
N MET A 69 1.85 4.74 -3.30
CA MET A 69 2.16 3.72 -2.29
C MET A 69 2.59 4.33 -0.95
N GLN A 70 3.41 5.40 -0.98
CA GLN A 70 3.82 6.11 0.22
C GLN A 70 2.63 6.85 0.88
N SER A 71 1.72 7.45 0.10
CA SER A 71 0.51 8.08 0.66
C SER A 71 -0.42 7.06 1.33
N LEU A 72 -0.66 5.90 0.71
CA LEU A 72 -1.47 4.81 1.29
C LEU A 72 -0.89 4.33 2.62
N LYS A 73 0.45 4.17 2.69
CA LYS A 73 1.18 3.81 3.91
C LYS A 73 1.04 4.86 5.00
N ASP A 74 1.12 6.15 4.68
CA ASP A 74 1.00 7.23 5.67
C ASP A 74 -0.44 7.36 6.21
N GLN A 75 -1.45 7.20 5.34
CA GLN A 75 -2.86 7.12 5.74
C GLN A 75 -3.10 5.94 6.69
N ALA A 76 -2.51 4.77 6.42
CA ALA A 76 -2.60 3.61 7.30
C ALA A 76 -1.91 3.84 8.66
N ALA A 77 -0.76 4.52 8.68
CA ALA A 77 -0.04 4.87 9.91
C ALA A 77 -0.82 5.88 10.78
N GLU A 78 -1.47 6.87 10.16
CA GLU A 78 -2.37 7.80 10.86
C GLU A 78 -3.59 7.06 11.43
N GLY A 79 -4.25 6.22 10.63
CA GLY A 79 -5.40 5.40 11.07
C GLY A 79 -5.07 4.48 12.25
N LEU A 80 -3.90 3.84 12.24
CA LEU A 80 -3.40 3.06 13.38
C LEU A 80 -3.17 3.93 14.62
N THR A 81 -2.64 5.13 14.47
CA THR A 81 -2.39 6.07 15.57
C THR A 81 -3.69 6.54 16.21
N LEU A 82 -4.70 6.91 15.39
CA LEU A 82 -6.05 7.27 15.85
C LEU A 82 -6.72 6.10 16.58
N LEU A 83 -6.60 4.87 16.05
CA LEU A 83 -7.15 3.66 16.66
C LEU A 83 -6.50 3.33 18.01
N GLN A 84 -5.19 3.57 18.16
CA GLN A 84 -4.50 3.44 19.46
C GLN A 84 -4.96 4.50 20.47
N ALA A 85 -5.11 5.77 20.03
CA ALA A 85 -5.62 6.85 20.87
C ALA A 85 -7.05 6.57 21.37
N ALA A 86 -7.94 6.13 20.47
CA ALA A 86 -9.32 5.76 20.81
C ALA A 86 -9.39 4.59 21.80
N LYS A 87 -8.54 3.55 21.62
CA LYS A 87 -8.41 2.46 22.60
C LYS A 87 -7.97 2.97 23.97
N LYS A 88 -6.94 3.84 24.03
CA LYS A 88 -6.44 4.41 25.28
C LYS A 88 -7.50 5.24 26.01
N GLN A 89 -8.26 6.07 25.28
CA GLN A 89 -9.38 6.83 25.85
C GLN A 89 -10.47 5.89 26.39
N LYS A 90 -10.89 4.88 25.61
CA LYS A 90 -11.91 3.91 26.04
C LYS A 90 -11.49 3.19 27.32
N SER A 91 -10.25 2.71 27.41
CA SER A 91 -9.74 2.06 28.61
C SER A 91 -9.67 2.98 29.83
N ALA A 92 -9.42 4.29 29.64
CA ALA A 92 -9.42 5.26 30.73
C ALA A 92 -10.84 5.49 31.30
N TYR A 93 -11.83 5.75 30.45
CA TYR A 93 -13.22 5.93 30.89
C TYR A 93 -13.79 4.65 31.54
N GLN A 94 -13.54 3.48 30.95
CA GLN A 94 -13.97 2.20 31.54
C GLN A 94 -13.34 1.89 32.90
N LEU A 95 -12.17 2.48 33.23
CA LEU A 95 -11.58 2.34 34.56
C LEU A 95 -12.29 3.23 35.59
N THR A 96 -12.69 4.45 35.18
CA THR A 96 -13.45 5.39 36.02
C THR A 96 -14.84 4.84 36.35
N ASP A 97 -15.56 4.27 35.37
CA ASP A 97 -16.89 3.68 35.58
C ASP A 97 -16.90 2.58 36.66
N TYR A 98 -15.81 1.81 36.78
CA TYR A 98 -15.65 0.80 37.83
C TYR A 98 -15.25 1.38 39.20
N SER A 99 -14.74 2.61 39.26
CA SER A 99 -14.34 3.26 40.52
C SER A 99 -15.51 3.92 41.27
N ASP A 100 -16.51 4.46 40.56
CA ASP A 100 -17.71 5.05 41.17
C ASP A 100 -18.81 4.03 41.54
N SER A 101 -18.69 2.77 41.10
CA SER A 101 -19.73 1.74 41.29
C SER A 101 -19.80 1.13 42.72
N PHE A 102 -19.07 1.69 43.70
CA PHE A 102 -18.86 1.08 45.03
C PHE A 102 -19.61 1.72 46.22
N MET A 103 -20.64 2.54 45.96
CA MET A 103 -21.72 2.86 46.92
C MET A 103 -23.07 2.82 46.17
N PHE A 104 -24.20 2.34 46.72
CA PHE A 104 -24.59 2.12 48.12
C PHE A 104 -25.41 0.82 48.32
N ASP A 105 -25.15 0.07 49.39
CA ASP A 105 -26.22 -0.40 50.29
C ASP A 105 -25.67 -0.55 51.72
N ARG A 106 -26.26 0.21 52.65
CA ARG A 106 -26.26 -0.07 54.09
C ARG A 106 -27.54 0.47 54.70
N LYS A 107 -28.58 -0.37 54.70
CA LYS A 107 -29.73 -0.22 55.61
C LYS A 107 -29.34 -0.63 57.03
N GLN A 108 -29.43 0.29 57.98
CA GLN A 108 -29.97 0.10 59.33
C GLN A 108 -30.68 1.38 59.76
#